data_AF-U1MUU6-F1
#
_entry.id   AF-U1MUU6-F1
#
_cell.length_a   1.000
_cell.length_b   1.000
_cell.length_c   1.000
_cell.angle_alpha   90.00
_cell.angle_beta   90.00
_cell.angle_gamma   90.00
#
_symmetry.space_group_name_H-M   'P 1'
#
loop_
_entity.id
_entity.type
_entity.pdbx_description
1 polymer ?
#
loop_
_entity_poly.entity_id
_entity_poly.type
_entity_poly.pdbx_seq_one_letter_code
_entity_poly.pdbx_strand_id
1 'polypeptide(L)'
;MDGDIGIALAHIENAKDVLDQESIDMGDVNSANQIVIDAKREIGDQNYFDKTDIKYLNQLKRELDRFNNTVEEYLDTRPSLISEHVDYLQTVLGEIESTLQSIKELSEDEDES
;
A
#
# COMPACT_ATOMS: atom_id res chain seq x y z
N MET A 1 -13.74 -10.97 -5.68
CA MET A 1 -12.35 -10.48 -5.74
C MET A 1 -12.32 -8.97 -5.58
N ASP A 2 -13.25 -8.25 -6.22
CA ASP A 2 -13.38 -6.78 -6.12
C ASP A 2 -13.57 -6.18 -4.72
N GLY A 3 -14.22 -6.91 -3.80
CA GLY A 3 -14.47 -6.42 -2.44
C GLY A 3 -13.18 -6.11 -1.68
N ASP A 4 -12.24 -7.05 -1.68
CA ASP A 4 -11.01 -6.96 -0.88
C ASP A 4 -10.00 -5.99 -1.50
N ILE A 5 -9.93 -5.95 -2.84
CA ILE A 5 -9.13 -4.94 -3.57
C ILE A 5 -9.70 -3.54 -3.36
N GLY A 6 -11.03 -3.37 -3.35
CA GLY A 6 -11.68 -2.10 -3.04
C GLY A 6 -11.42 -1.64 -1.61
N ILE A 7 -11.45 -2.54 -0.63
CA ILE A 7 -11.11 -2.23 0.77
C ILE A 7 -9.62 -1.87 0.88
N ALA A 8 -8.73 -2.63 0.25
CA ALA A 8 -7.30 -2.33 0.23
C ALA A 8 -7.01 -0.95 -0.39
N LEU A 9 -7.67 -0.59 -1.50
CA LEU A 9 -7.57 0.75 -2.08
C LEU A 9 -7.98 1.85 -1.10
N ALA A 10 -9.09 1.67 -0.39
CA ALA A 10 -9.54 2.63 0.62
C ALA A 10 -8.52 2.76 1.78
N HIS A 11 -7.87 1.67 2.18
CA HIS A 11 -6.77 1.75 3.15
C HIS A 11 -5.59 2.56 2.60
N ILE A 12 -5.17 2.33 1.35
CA ILE A 12 -4.05 3.09 0.76
C ILE A 12 -4.38 4.58 0.62
N GLU A 13 -5.62 4.93 0.25
CA GLU A 13 -6.08 6.32 0.23
C GLU A 13 -5.98 6.95 1.63
N ASN A 14 -6.49 6.27 2.67
CA ASN A 14 -6.37 6.74 4.05
C ASN A 14 -4.91 6.91 4.50
N ALA A 15 -4.00 6.01 4.10
CA ALA A 15 -2.58 6.13 4.43
C ALA A 15 -1.94 7.35 3.75
N LYS A 16 -2.35 7.66 2.52
CA LYS A 16 -1.91 8.88 1.80
C LYS A 16 -2.42 10.13 2.51
N ASP A 17 -3.69 10.17 2.90
CA ASP A 17 -4.29 11.28 3.63
C ASP A 17 -3.56 11.55 4.95
N VAL A 18 -3.16 10.49 5.67
CA VAL A 18 -2.35 10.63 6.89
C VAL A 18 -1.02 11.32 6.59
N LEU A 19 -0.36 10.97 5.47
CA LEU A 19 0.93 11.53 5.07
C LEU A 19 0.85 12.88 4.33
N ASP A 20 -0.34 13.36 3.96
CA ASP A 20 -0.55 14.63 3.25
C ASP A 20 -0.83 15.82 4.20
N GLN A 21 -0.84 15.58 5.52
CA GLN A 21 -1.03 16.63 6.51
C GLN A 21 0.14 17.63 6.52
N GLU A 22 -0.14 18.90 6.87
CA GLU A 22 0.85 20.00 6.86
C GLU A 22 2.08 19.76 7.76
N SER A 23 1.96 18.90 8.77
CA SER A 23 3.03 18.56 9.71
C SER A 23 2.97 17.09 10.03
N ILE A 24 3.85 16.32 9.40
CA ILE A 24 3.99 14.87 9.64
C ILE A 24 5.05 14.62 10.70
N ASP A 25 4.71 13.79 11.68
CA ASP A 25 5.68 13.22 12.61
C ASP A 25 5.77 11.69 12.50
N MET A 26 6.61 11.09 13.34
CA MET A 26 6.83 9.64 13.29
C MET A 26 5.60 8.83 13.78
N GLY A 27 4.73 9.44 14.56
CA GLY A 27 3.43 8.87 14.94
C GLY A 27 2.49 8.76 13.73
N ASP A 28 2.47 9.77 12.87
CA ASP A 28 1.71 9.74 11.61
C ASP A 28 2.26 8.69 10.65
N VAL A 29 3.59 8.65 10.47
CA VAL A 29 4.25 7.62 9.64
C VAL A 29 3.96 6.21 10.14
N ASN A 30 3.99 5.99 11.45
CA ASN A 30 3.63 4.70 12.03
C ASN A 30 2.14 4.38 11.86
N SER A 31 1.26 5.38 11.92
CA SER A 31 -0.17 5.21 11.67
C SER A 31 -0.43 4.82 10.21
N ALA A 32 0.21 5.50 9.25
CA ALA A 32 0.16 5.12 7.84
C ALA A 32 0.66 3.69 7.62
N ASN A 33 1.74 3.27 8.30
CA ASN A 33 2.23 1.90 8.24
C ASN A 33 1.23 0.86 8.76
N GLN A 34 0.51 1.14 9.85
CA GLN A 34 -0.55 0.23 10.32
C GLN A 34 -1.68 0.10 9.30
N ILE A 35 -2.07 1.20 8.65
CA ILE A 35 -3.08 1.18 7.60
C ILE A 35 -2.62 0.33 6.40
N VAL A 36 -1.35 0.45 6.00
CA VAL A 36 -0.75 -0.38 4.93
C VAL A 36 -0.66 -1.86 5.32
N ILE A 37 -0.37 -2.17 6.59
CA ILE A 37 -0.42 -3.54 7.11
C ILE A 37 -1.83 -4.12 6.99
N ASP A 38 -2.86 -3.32 7.31
CA ASP A 38 -4.25 -3.76 7.18
C ASP A 38 -4.61 -4.00 5.71
N ALA A 39 -4.25 -3.09 4.79
CA ALA A 39 -4.40 -3.32 3.35
C ALA A 39 -3.77 -4.64 2.89
N LYS A 40 -2.55 -4.93 3.36
CA LYS A 40 -1.85 -6.19 3.07
C LYS A 40 -2.59 -7.42 3.59
N ARG A 41 -3.27 -7.32 4.73
CA ARG A 41 -4.09 -8.42 5.28
C ARG A 41 -5.30 -8.70 4.40
N GLU A 42 -6.00 -7.66 3.95
CA GLU A 42 -7.16 -7.79 3.06
C GLU A 42 -6.79 -8.54 1.76
N ILE A 43 -5.61 -8.26 1.20
CA ILE A 43 -5.12 -8.92 -0.02
C ILE A 43 -4.54 -10.33 0.27
N GLY A 44 -3.98 -10.54 1.47
CA GLY A 44 -3.17 -11.70 1.82
C GLY A 44 -3.95 -12.95 2.23
N ASP A 45 -5.22 -12.84 2.59
CA ASP A 45 -6.05 -13.98 3.03
C ASP A 45 -6.56 -14.85 1.87
N GLN A 46 -6.33 -14.44 0.62
CA GLN A 46 -6.74 -15.20 -0.56
C GLN A 46 -5.61 -16.10 -1.09
N ASN A 47 -5.72 -17.40 -0.79
CA ASN A 47 -5.29 -18.41 -1.74
C ASN A 47 -6.13 -18.25 -3.02
N TYR A 48 -5.54 -18.50 -4.20
CA TYR A 48 -6.09 -18.46 -5.57
C TYR A 48 -5.50 -17.32 -6.44
N PHE A 49 -5.68 -17.47 -7.75
CA PHE A 49 -5.39 -16.58 -8.88
C PHE A 49 -4.38 -17.06 -9.94
N ASP A 50 -4.71 -16.71 -11.20
CA ASP A 50 -4.09 -17.11 -12.45
C ASP A 50 -2.74 -16.37 -12.66
N LYS A 51 -1.93 -16.78 -13.64
CA LYS A 51 -0.54 -16.33 -13.80
C LYS A 51 -0.35 -14.82 -13.97
N THR A 52 -1.35 -14.11 -14.52
CA THR A 52 -1.30 -12.65 -14.72
C THR A 52 -1.55 -11.91 -13.40
N ASP A 53 -2.57 -12.30 -12.65
CA ASP A 53 -2.85 -11.78 -11.31
C ASP A 53 -1.71 -12.07 -10.35
N ILE A 54 -1.09 -13.25 -10.46
CA ILE A 54 0.10 -13.61 -9.68
C ILE A 54 1.22 -12.57 -9.90
N LYS A 55 1.39 -12.00 -11.11
CA LYS A 55 2.42 -10.99 -11.35
C LYS A 55 2.12 -9.70 -10.59
N TYR A 56 0.92 -9.15 -10.74
CA TYR A 56 0.54 -7.89 -10.10
C TYR A 56 0.41 -8.03 -8.57
N LEU A 57 -0.12 -9.15 -8.08
CA LEU A 57 -0.18 -9.46 -6.65
C LEU A 57 1.21 -9.62 -6.04
N ASN A 58 2.17 -10.21 -6.76
CA ASN A 58 3.56 -10.28 -6.29
C ASN A 58 4.24 -8.91 -6.29
N GLN A 59 3.95 -8.06 -7.27
CA GLN A 59 4.42 -6.68 -7.29
C GLN A 59 3.85 -5.91 -6.09
N LEU A 60 2.53 -5.98 -5.89
CA LEU A 60 1.82 -5.37 -4.78
C LEU A 60 2.39 -5.79 -3.42
N LYS A 61 2.61 -7.10 -3.21
CA LYS A 61 3.25 -7.62 -1.99
C LYS A 61 4.63 -7.01 -1.75
N ARG A 62 5.44 -6.84 -2.80
CA ARG A 62 6.77 -6.21 -2.69
C ARG A 62 6.67 -4.73 -2.37
N GLU A 63 5.72 -4.01 -2.94
CA GLU A 63 5.51 -2.58 -2.70
C GLU A 63 5.02 -2.34 -1.26
N LEU A 64 4.07 -3.16 -0.79
CA LEU A 64 3.61 -3.16 0.61
C LEU A 64 4.77 -3.48 1.57
N ASP A 65 5.54 -4.54 1.31
CA ASP A 65 6.71 -4.88 2.12
C ASP A 65 7.77 -3.77 2.11
N ARG A 66 7.96 -3.11 0.96
CA ARG A 66 8.88 -1.99 0.81
C ARG A 66 8.45 -0.80 1.67
N PHE A 67 7.17 -0.46 1.68
CA PHE A 67 6.64 0.59 2.55
C PHE A 67 6.93 0.28 4.02
N ASN A 68 6.53 -0.91 4.46
CA ASN A 68 6.70 -1.36 5.85
C ASN A 68 8.17 -1.35 6.30
N ASN A 69 9.06 -1.94 5.50
CA ASN A 69 10.48 -2.01 5.83
C ASN A 69 11.11 -0.61 5.86
N THR A 70 10.68 0.30 4.98
CA THR A 70 11.16 1.69 4.99
C THR A 70 10.75 2.41 6.29
N VAL A 71 9.50 2.23 6.71
CA VAL A 71 9.04 2.81 7.98
C VAL A 71 9.78 2.21 9.18
N GLU A 72 9.99 0.90 9.20
CA GLU A 72 10.79 0.23 10.24
C GLU A 72 12.23 0.76 10.28
N GLU A 73 12.87 0.95 9.12
CA GLU A 73 14.21 1.53 9.03
C GLU A 73 14.23 2.97 9.59
N TYR A 74 13.22 3.78 9.27
CA TYR A 74 13.08 5.13 9.82
C TYR A 74 12.82 5.12 11.33
N LEU A 75 12.13 4.12 11.88
CA LEU A 75 11.95 3.99 13.33
C LEU A 75 13.26 3.58 14.02
N ASP A 76 13.96 2.58 13.47
CA ASP A 76 15.14 1.98 14.07
C ASP A 76 16.37 2.89 14.03
N THR A 77 16.53 3.65 12.96
CA THR A 77 17.71 4.52 12.78
C THR A 77 17.63 5.84 13.56
N ARG A 78 16.53 6.10 14.28
CA ARG A 78 16.23 7.37 14.98
C ARG A 78 16.63 8.64 14.18
N PRO A 79 16.36 8.75 12.87
CA PRO A 79 16.53 10.02 12.18
C PRO A 79 15.39 10.96 12.57
N SER A 80 15.66 12.26 12.63
CA SER A 80 14.59 13.24 12.57
C SER A 80 13.89 13.05 11.22
N LEU A 81 12.58 12.83 11.23
CA LEU A 81 11.79 12.76 10.00
C LEU A 81 12.00 14.06 9.21
N ILE A 82 12.38 13.94 7.94
CA ILE A 82 12.53 15.07 7.01
C ILE A 82 11.56 14.90 5.85
N SER A 83 11.30 15.97 5.12
CA SER A 83 10.36 15.96 3.99
C SER A 83 10.66 14.85 2.98
N GLU A 84 11.93 14.62 2.65
CA GLU A 84 12.34 13.59 1.69
C GLU A 84 11.91 12.17 2.11
N HIS A 85 11.82 11.89 3.41
CA HIS A 85 11.31 10.61 3.91
C HIS A 85 9.81 10.47 3.64
N VAL A 86 9.05 11.53 3.88
CA VAL A 86 7.60 11.57 3.65
C VAL A 86 7.30 11.49 2.14
N ASP A 87 8.02 12.27 1.33
CA ASP A 87 7.88 12.27 -0.14
C ASP A 87 8.12 10.88 -0.73
N TYR A 88 9.12 10.16 -0.20
CA TYR A 88 9.41 8.79 -0.60
C TYR A 88 8.29 7.82 -0.21
N LEU A 89 7.76 7.91 1.02
CA LEU A 89 6.64 7.08 1.46
C LEU A 89 5.38 7.35 0.64
N GLN A 90 5.07 8.61 0.33
CA GLN A 90 3.97 8.97 -0.56
C GLN A 90 4.16 8.42 -1.98
N THR A 91 5.39 8.43 -2.50
CA THR A 91 5.71 7.79 -3.80
C THR A 91 5.37 6.31 -3.78
N VAL A 92 5.80 5.59 -2.72
CA VAL A 92 5.52 4.15 -2.59
C VAL A 92 4.01 3.89 -2.46
N LEU A 93 3.25 4.72 -1.72
CA LEU A 93 1.79 4.60 -1.66
C LEU A 93 1.13 4.79 -3.02
N GLY A 94 1.63 5.70 -3.85
CA GLY A 94 1.16 5.89 -5.23
C GLY A 94 1.44 4.68 -6.13
N GLU A 95 2.59 4.02 -5.96
CA GLU A 95 2.90 2.76 -6.65
C GLU A 95 1.90 1.65 -6.25
N ILE A 96 1.65 1.50 -4.94
CA ILE A 96 0.72 0.51 -4.39
C ILE A 96 -0.71 0.74 -4.94
N GLU A 97 -1.19 1.99 -4.91
CA GLU A 97 -2.50 2.38 -5.42
C GLU A 97 -2.65 2.04 -6.90
N SER A 98 -1.65 2.38 -7.72
CA SER A 98 -1.64 2.09 -9.16
C SER A 98 -1.68 0.58 -9.44
N THR A 99 -0.91 -0.21 -8.68
CA THR A 99 -0.93 -1.68 -8.80
C THR A 99 -2.29 -2.25 -8.40
N LEU A 100 -2.91 -1.75 -7.33
CA LEU A 100 -4.25 -2.15 -6.90
C LEU A 100 -5.32 -1.80 -7.94
N GLN A 101 -5.26 -0.60 -8.54
CA GLN A 101 -6.16 -0.22 -9.63
C GLN A 101 -6.00 -1.13 -10.84
N SER A 102 -4.77 -1.48 -11.22
CA SER A 102 -4.52 -2.42 -12.31
C SER A 102 -5.11 -3.81 -12.04
N ILE A 103 -5.03 -4.29 -10.79
CA ILE A 103 -5.64 -5.58 -10.39
C ILE A 103 -7.16 -5.48 -10.48
N LYS A 104 -7.75 -4.37 -10.03
CA LYS A 104 -9.18 -4.15 -10.09
C LYS A 104 -9.71 -4.10 -11.52
N GLU A 105 -9.03 -3.39 -12.42
CA GLU A 105 -9.41 -3.32 -13.85
C GLU A 105 -9.39 -4.71 -14.49
N LEU A 106 -8.38 -5.53 -14.15
CA LEU A 106 -8.29 -6.90 -14.65
C LEU A 106 -9.41 -7.80 -14.13
N SER A 107 -9.83 -7.66 -12.86
CA SER A 107 -10.92 -8.46 -12.31
C SER A 107 -12.29 -8.05 -12.87
N GLU A 108 -12.50 -6.76 -13.15
CA GLU A 108 -13.72 -6.26 -13.80
C GLU A 108 -13.82 -6.73 -15.26
N ASP A 109 -12.71 -6.74 -16.01
CA ASP A 109 -12.67 -7.22 -17.41
C ASP A 109 -12.97 -8.73 -17.55
N GLU A 110 -12.59 -9.54 -16.56
CA GLU A 110 -12.88 -10.98 -16.53
C GLU A 110 -14.35 -11.30 -16.24
N ASP A 111 -15.05 -10.48 -15.45
CA ASP A 111 -16.48 -10.66 -15.14
C ASP A 111 -17.41 -10.26 -16.30
N GLU A 112 -16.93 -9.46 -17.27
CA GLU A 112 -17.69 -9.04 -18.46
C GLU A 112 -17.53 -9.98 -19.69
N SER A 113 -16.66 -10.99 -19.63
CA SER A 113 -16.30 -11.90 -20.75
C SER A 113 -17.02 -13.26 -20.74
#